data_AF-A0A969VWK4-F1
#
_entry.id   AF-A0A969VWK4-F1
#
_cell.length_a   1.000
_cell.length_b   1.000
_cell.length_c   1.000
_cell.angle_alpha   90.00
_cell.angle_beta   90.00
_cell.angle_gamma   90.00
#
_symmetry.space_group_name_H-M   'P 1'
#
loop_
_entity.id
_entity.type
_entity.pdbx_description
1 polymer ?
#
loop_
_entity_poly.entity_id
_entity_poly.type
_entity_poly.pdbx_seq_one_letter_code
_entity_poly.pdbx_strand_id
1 'polypeptide(L)'
;LNQKFKTIYPFSKLSAPANILIMPAIHSAAISTKLLKELGGCTLIGPLLIGLNKPIEIATLRSKVSDIFNMAAIAAFSSDVISYKKN
;
A
#
# COMPACT_ATOMS: atom_id res chain seq x y z
N LEU A 1 13.36 4.39 -15.32
CA LEU A 1 14.34 5.29 -14.64
C LEU A 1 14.68 6.46 -15.55
N ASN A 2 14.84 7.68 -15.01
CA ASN A 2 15.41 8.79 -15.79
C ASN A 2 16.82 8.35 -16.29
N GLN A 3 17.14 8.53 -17.58
CA GLN A 3 18.30 7.89 -18.23
C GLN A 3 19.63 8.14 -17.47
N LYS A 4 19.74 9.28 -16.77
CA LYS A 4 20.90 9.68 -15.96
C LYS A 4 21.24 8.72 -14.79
N PHE A 5 20.27 8.01 -14.21
CA PHE A 5 20.50 7.15 -13.03
C PHE A 5 20.68 5.67 -13.39
N LYS A 6 20.49 5.31 -14.67
CA LYS A 6 20.59 3.91 -15.12
C LYS A 6 22.02 3.38 -15.08
N THR A 7 23.00 4.27 -15.23
CA THR A 7 24.44 3.97 -15.08
C THR A 7 24.85 3.74 -13.62
N ILE A 8 24.19 4.42 -12.67
CA ILE A 8 24.51 4.36 -11.23
C ILE A 8 23.94 3.08 -10.60
N TYR A 9 22.81 2.58 -11.11
CA TYR A 9 22.15 1.38 -10.62
C TYR A 9 21.96 0.33 -11.74
N PRO A 10 23.06 -0.28 -12.22
CA PRO A 10 23.01 -1.22 -13.35
C PRO A 10 22.27 -2.53 -13.03
N PHE A 11 22.08 -2.84 -11.75
CA PHE A 11 21.29 -3.99 -11.28
C PHE A 11 19.78 -3.73 -11.27
N SER A 12 19.34 -2.49 -11.50
CA SER A 12 17.93 -2.13 -11.45
C SER A 12 17.17 -2.71 -12.65
N LYS A 13 16.21 -3.61 -12.37
CA LYS A 13 15.31 -4.20 -13.38
C LYS A 13 14.13 -3.29 -13.77
N LEU A 14 14.11 -2.03 -13.29
CA LEU A 14 13.00 -1.10 -13.53
C LEU A 14 13.02 -0.57 -14.98
N SER A 15 12.06 -1.04 -15.78
CA SER A 15 11.84 -0.53 -17.15
C SER A 15 11.18 0.86 -17.14
N ALA A 16 10.23 1.07 -16.23
CA ALA A 16 9.42 2.28 -16.13
C ALA A 16 9.70 3.05 -14.81
N PRO A 17 9.08 4.22 -14.57
CA PRO A 17 9.02 4.81 -13.24
C PRO A 17 8.43 3.82 -12.21
N ALA A 18 8.94 3.84 -10.99
CA ALA A 18 8.46 2.96 -9.93
C ALA A 18 7.05 3.39 -9.48
N ASN A 19 6.15 2.43 -9.34
CA ASN A 19 4.80 2.61 -8.81
C ASN A 19 4.63 2.02 -7.40
N ILE A 20 5.55 1.19 -6.95
CA ILE A 20 5.55 0.56 -5.63
C ILE A 20 6.78 1.05 -4.88
N LEU A 21 6.55 1.57 -3.68
CA LEU A 21 7.59 2.05 -2.78
C LEU A 21 7.68 1.13 -1.56
N ILE A 22 8.68 0.26 -1.53
CA ILE A 22 8.94 -0.64 -0.41
C ILE A 22 9.86 0.08 0.57
N MET A 23 9.47 0.09 1.85
CA MET A 23 10.21 0.77 2.92
C MET A 23 11.04 -0.23 3.73
N PRO A 24 12.25 0.15 4.17
CA PRO A 24 13.15 -0.77 4.88
C PRO A 24 12.71 -1.05 6.32
N ALA A 25 11.91 -0.16 6.93
CA ALA A 25 11.45 -0.27 8.31
C ALA A 25 10.08 0.40 8.50
N ILE A 26 9.37 0.01 9.57
CA ILE A 26 8.04 0.51 9.89
C ILE A 26 8.03 2.02 10.18
N HIS A 27 9.08 2.54 10.84
CA HIS A 27 9.20 3.97 11.12
C HIS A 27 9.34 4.79 9.84
N SER A 28 10.17 4.32 8.90
CA SER A 28 10.32 4.95 7.58
C SER A 28 9.00 4.93 6.82
N ALA A 29 8.30 3.80 6.82
CA ALA A 29 6.99 3.69 6.18
C ALA A 29 5.97 4.67 6.77
N ALA A 30 5.90 4.78 8.10
CA ALA A 30 4.98 5.69 8.78
C ALA A 30 5.31 7.17 8.52
N ILE A 31 6.61 7.53 8.46
CA ILE A 31 7.03 8.90 8.14
C ILE A 31 6.71 9.22 6.68
N SER A 32 7.12 8.37 5.75
CA SER A 32 6.92 8.59 4.31
C SER A 32 5.44 8.66 3.93
N THR A 33 4.58 7.80 4.49
CA THR A 33 3.13 7.86 4.23
C THR A 33 2.50 9.15 4.73
N LYS A 34 2.91 9.65 5.91
CA LYS A 34 2.46 10.96 6.41
C LYS A 34 2.97 12.10 5.54
N LEU A 35 4.25 12.09 5.17
CA LEU A 35 4.82 13.11 4.28
C LEU A 35 4.11 13.15 2.92
N LEU A 36 3.82 11.99 2.32
CA LEU A 36 3.08 11.91 1.07
C LEU A 36 1.65 12.46 1.22
N LYS A 37 0.98 12.15 2.34
CA LYS A 37 -0.36 12.67 2.61
C LYS A 37 -0.37 14.19 2.73
N GLU A 38 0.55 14.76 3.50
CA GLU A 38 0.57 16.20 3.78
C GLU A 38 1.15 17.04 2.63
N LEU A 39 2.24 16.58 2.00
CA LEU A 39 2.96 17.33 0.96
C LEU A 39 2.57 16.92 -0.46
N GLY A 40 2.20 15.66 -0.66
CA GLY A 40 1.91 15.09 -1.97
C GLY A 40 0.47 15.28 -2.43
N GLY A 41 -0.42 15.82 -1.58
CA GLY A 41 -1.83 16.03 -1.89
C GLY A 41 -2.57 14.75 -2.29
N CYS A 42 -2.02 13.57 -1.95
CA CYS A 42 -2.56 12.29 -2.38
C CYS A 42 -3.67 11.81 -1.44
N THR A 43 -4.69 11.17 -2.00
CA THR A 43 -5.70 10.48 -1.19
C THR A 43 -5.11 9.19 -0.62
N LEU A 44 -4.94 9.14 0.70
CA LEU A 44 -4.46 7.96 1.39
C LEU A 44 -5.61 6.97 1.60
N ILE A 45 -5.47 5.77 1.04
CA ILE A 45 -6.36 4.62 1.30
C ILE A 45 -5.60 3.61 2.15
N GLY A 46 -6.12 3.28 3.33
CA GLY A 46 -5.54 2.26 4.20
C GLY A 46 -5.79 2.50 5.69
N PRO A 47 -5.21 1.66 6.57
CA PRO A 47 -4.27 0.57 6.27
C PRO A 47 -4.94 -0.61 5.55
N LEU A 48 -4.17 -1.35 4.73
CA LEU A 48 -4.62 -2.58 4.07
C LEU A 48 -3.78 -3.77 4.56
N LEU A 49 -4.44 -4.85 4.94
CA LEU A 49 -3.79 -6.05 5.47
C LEU A 49 -3.68 -7.13 4.38
N ILE A 50 -2.46 -7.59 4.15
CA ILE A 50 -2.16 -8.66 3.18
C ILE A 50 -1.45 -9.83 3.86
N GLY A 51 -1.62 -11.04 3.32
CA GLY A 51 -0.92 -12.24 3.79
C GLY A 51 -1.53 -12.95 5.00
N LEU A 52 -2.74 -12.58 5.44
CA LEU A 52 -3.51 -13.31 6.45
C LEU A 52 -4.23 -14.52 5.86
N ASN A 53 -4.75 -15.43 6.70
CA ASN A 53 -5.56 -16.60 6.27
C ASN A 53 -7.02 -16.26 5.94
N LYS A 54 -7.47 -15.03 6.23
CA LYS A 54 -8.81 -14.54 5.94
C LYS A 54 -8.75 -13.06 5.54
N PRO A 55 -9.70 -12.57 4.73
CA PRO A 55 -9.81 -11.16 4.39
C PRO A 55 -10.29 -10.39 5.62
N ILE A 56 -9.38 -9.69 6.28
CA ILE A 56 -9.65 -8.92 7.48
C ILE A 56 -9.06 -7.53 7.26
N GLU A 57 -9.87 -6.50 7.47
CA GLU A 57 -9.43 -5.11 7.44
C GLU A 57 -9.80 -4.41 8.75
N ILE A 58 -8.94 -3.50 9.19
CA ILE A 58 -9.10 -2.81 10.49
C ILE A 58 -9.39 -1.34 10.26
N ALA A 59 -10.62 -0.93 10.60
CA ALA A 59 -10.99 0.47 10.64
C ALA A 59 -10.44 1.16 11.89
N THR A 60 -9.90 2.36 11.72
CA THR A 60 -9.41 3.16 12.86
C THR A 60 -10.57 3.80 13.61
N LEU A 61 -10.40 3.99 14.92
CA LEU A 61 -11.37 4.73 15.74
C LEU A 61 -11.51 6.16 15.18
N ARG A 62 -12.75 6.59 14.90
CA ARG A 62 -13.11 7.86 14.21
C ARG A 62 -12.87 7.88 12.69
N SER A 63 -12.93 6.74 12.02
CA SER A 63 -12.99 6.68 10.55
C SER A 63 -14.29 7.29 10.02
N LYS A 64 -14.26 7.92 8.84
CA LYS A 64 -15.48 8.38 8.17
C LYS A 64 -16.26 7.20 7.61
N VAL A 65 -17.56 7.38 7.39
CA VAL A 65 -18.42 6.35 6.78
C VAL A 65 -17.87 5.89 5.42
N SER A 66 -17.33 6.82 4.62
CA SER A 66 -16.66 6.52 3.35
C SER A 66 -15.48 5.56 3.49
N ASP A 67 -14.67 5.74 4.54
CA ASP A 67 -13.46 4.95 4.75
C ASP A 67 -13.83 3.53 5.19
N ILE A 68 -14.85 3.41 6.03
CA ILE A 68 -15.39 2.11 6.47
C ILE A 68 -15.98 1.36 5.27
N PHE A 69 -16.76 2.04 4.43
CA PHE A 69 -17.34 1.45 3.22
C PHE A 69 -16.24 0.97 2.26
N ASN A 70 -15.22 1.79 2.02
CA ASN A 70 -14.10 1.42 1.16
C ASN A 70 -13.32 0.21 1.71
N MET A 71 -13.05 0.16 3.01
CA MET A 71 -12.39 -1.00 3.63
C MET A 71 -13.25 -2.27 3.52
N ALA A 72 -14.56 -2.17 3.72
CA ALA A 72 -15.47 -3.30 3.56
C ALA A 72 -15.52 -3.81 2.11
N ALA A 73 -15.55 -2.90 1.13
CA ALA A 73 -15.51 -3.24 -0.28
C ALA A 73 -14.20 -3.94 -0.67
N ILE A 74 -13.05 -3.44 -0.17
CA ILE A 74 -11.74 -4.05 -0.41
C ILE A 74 -11.63 -5.42 0.26
N ALA A 75 -12.15 -5.59 1.48
CA ALA A 75 -12.17 -6.88 2.15
C ALA A 75 -13.03 -7.92 1.41
N ALA A 76 -14.22 -7.51 0.93
CA ALA A 76 -15.09 -8.37 0.14
C ALA A 76 -14.44 -8.78 -1.19
N PHE A 77 -13.81 -7.83 -1.89
CA PHE A 77 -13.07 -8.11 -3.11
C PHE A 77 -11.87 -9.05 -2.85
N SER A 78 -11.13 -8.81 -1.78
CA SER A 78 -10.00 -9.65 -1.40
C SER A 78 -10.44 -11.09 -1.10
N SER A 79 -11.62 -11.29 -0.50
CA SER A 79 -12.20 -12.62 -0.26
C SER A 79 -12.42 -13.43 -1.55
N ASP A 80 -12.76 -12.76 -2.65
CA ASP A 80 -13.09 -13.41 -3.91
C ASP A 80 -11.84 -13.68 -4.75
N VAL A 81 -10.94 -12.71 -4.80
CA VAL A 81 -9.76 -12.75 -5.69
C VAL A 81 -8.55 -13.43 -5.05
N ILE A 82 -8.34 -13.25 -3.75
CA ILE A 82 -7.17 -13.78 -3.05
C ILE A 82 -7.49 -15.18 -2.55
N SER A 83 -6.75 -16.17 -3.05
CA SER A 83 -6.87 -17.55 -2.59
C SER A 83 -6.23 -17.69 -1.20
N TYR A 84 -7.05 -17.50 -0.17
CA TYR A 84 -6.64 -17.71 1.22
C TYR A 84 -6.45 -19.20 1.48
N LYS A 85 -5.20 -19.64 1.59
CA LYS A 85 -4.87 -21.05 1.82
C LYS A 85 -5.37 -21.47 3.19
N LYS A 86 -6.40 -22.32 3.19
CA LYS A 86 -6.92 -22.97 4.39
C LYS A 86 -5.93 -24.07 4.78
N ASN A 87 -5.15 -23.84 5.83
CA ASN A 87 -4.40 -24.91 6.49
C ASN A 87 -5.38 -25.92 7.10
#